data_AF-A0A1I4JLU7-F1
#
_entry.id   AF-A0A1I4JLU7-F1
#
_cell.length_a   1.000
_cell.length_b   1.000
_cell.length_c   1.000
_cell.angle_alpha   90.00
_cell.angle_beta   90.00
_cell.angle_gamma   90.00
#
_symmetry.space_group_name_H-M   'P 1'
#
loop_
_entity.id
_entity.type
_entity.pdbx_description
1 polymer ?
#
loop_
_entity_poly.entity_id
_entity_poly.type
_entity_poly.pdbx_seq_one_letter_code
_entity_poly.pdbx_strand_id
1 'polypeptide(L)'
;MTQKKSELLMPAGNLRKLKMAVLYGADAVYLGTPDLSLRTKSEFSLEEVIEGVEFCHAHGRRAYLTLNLFSHNKDIPKLDEYIDTVRKVKPDGLIISDPGVFQFVRERAPEIPLHVSTQANIASWLTTQFWQSQGADLVVLAREVSFPELEEIREKCPDIKLEAFIHGAMCMTYSGRCLLSNFMAERGANQGNCANSCRWNYKFHMRLKDGTVQELIVDEDNLHMFEFLLEEGVRPGEFLPIQEDERGSYILNSKDLCLMPKLDDYLRIGVDSLKVEGRGKSEYYAAIVARAYRMAIDDYYADPENWNAADYMEELETVGNRGYTLAFHKGRLTNLAHGYEQTQAIAQWEYAGFVTEVKDDAFFVEVKNKLEPGDVIEIVSPVARNTILLRGYEYEVAETGEKKEVIHGSTKTVIRLPFSLFEQEDMDDLRHNFPPMTVLRKERALTEEQWKRLQLDKTALAMEVKDSTNETAYKRRRDALVEAIEADTNTRRFKTNRKGTEGCCGKGCNGCLIFWQDDMYAHAREVLKERKQGAMLTKAEAAAFKLPAAE
;
A
#
# COMPACT_ATOMS: atom_id res chain seq x y z
N MET A 1 -29.81 11.63 -13.41
CA MET A 1 -29.63 10.82 -12.18
C MET A 1 -28.16 10.93 -11.82
N THR A 2 -27.81 11.43 -10.64
CA THR A 2 -26.41 11.41 -10.17
C THR A 2 -25.96 9.96 -10.08
N GLN A 3 -24.99 9.57 -10.91
CA GLN A 3 -24.45 8.22 -10.94
C GLN A 3 -23.92 7.88 -9.54
N LYS A 4 -24.37 6.75 -8.97
CA LYS A 4 -23.91 6.28 -7.66
C LYS A 4 -22.42 5.92 -7.78
N LYS A 5 -21.54 6.68 -7.14
CA LYS A 5 -20.10 6.42 -7.12
C LYS A 5 -19.78 5.25 -6.19
N SER A 6 -18.82 4.40 -6.57
CA SER A 6 -18.28 3.36 -5.69
C SER A 6 -17.62 3.98 -4.45
N GLU A 7 -17.87 3.38 -3.29
CA GLU A 7 -17.21 3.70 -2.03
C GLU A 7 -15.75 3.25 -2.04
N LEU A 8 -14.83 4.11 -1.57
CA LEU A 8 -13.47 3.69 -1.23
C LEU A 8 -13.39 3.31 0.25
N LEU A 9 -13.19 2.02 0.54
CA LEU A 9 -13.08 1.47 1.88
C LEU A 9 -11.61 1.22 2.26
N MET A 10 -11.11 1.97 3.24
CA MET A 10 -9.72 1.87 3.72
C MET A 10 -9.59 1.13 5.06
N PRO A 11 -8.49 0.38 5.28
CA PRO A 11 -8.19 -0.22 6.58
C PRO A 11 -7.66 0.82 7.57
N ALA A 12 -8.11 0.75 8.81
CA ALA A 12 -7.50 1.48 9.92
C ALA A 12 -6.94 0.51 10.97
N GLY A 13 -5.63 0.60 11.21
CA GLY A 13 -4.95 -0.14 12.27
C GLY A 13 -4.93 0.56 13.63
N ASN A 14 -5.00 1.90 13.62
CA ASN A 14 -5.09 2.76 14.80
C ASN A 14 -5.75 4.10 14.42
N LEU A 15 -6.04 4.95 15.40
CA LEU A 15 -6.78 6.20 15.22
C LEU A 15 -6.09 7.18 14.24
N ARG A 16 -4.75 7.26 14.27
CA ARG A 16 -4.00 8.13 13.35
C ARG A 16 -4.19 7.69 11.89
N LYS A 17 -4.09 6.39 11.63
CA LYS A 17 -4.32 5.81 10.28
C LYS A 17 -5.76 6.04 9.82
N LEU A 18 -6.74 5.92 10.72
CA LEU A 18 -8.14 6.23 10.44
C LEU A 18 -8.30 7.67 9.96
N LYS A 19 -7.80 8.64 10.74
CA LYS A 19 -7.88 10.06 10.42
C LYS A 19 -7.17 10.38 9.09
N MET A 20 -5.98 9.81 8.85
CA MET A 20 -5.30 9.97 7.56
C MET A 20 -6.10 9.40 6.39
N ALA A 21 -6.64 8.18 6.50
CA ALA A 21 -7.42 7.59 5.42
C ALA A 21 -8.63 8.45 5.05
N VAL A 22 -9.38 8.94 6.05
CA VAL A 22 -10.54 9.82 5.87
C VAL A 22 -10.14 11.14 5.21
N LEU A 23 -9.11 11.83 5.73
CA LEU A 23 -8.67 13.11 5.20
C LEU A 23 -8.16 13.00 3.75
N TYR A 24 -7.54 11.87 3.39
CA TYR A 24 -6.99 11.63 2.05
C TYR A 24 -8.00 11.01 1.08
N GLY A 25 -9.28 10.90 1.47
CA GLY A 25 -10.37 10.61 0.53
C GLY A 25 -11.07 9.27 0.70
N ALA A 26 -10.87 8.54 1.80
CA ALA A 26 -11.69 7.37 2.09
C ALA A 26 -13.16 7.76 2.32
N ASP A 27 -14.09 7.05 1.69
CA ASP A 27 -15.53 7.20 1.95
C ASP A 27 -15.95 6.45 3.21
N ALA A 28 -15.24 5.35 3.49
CA ALA A 28 -15.38 4.58 4.70
C ALA A 28 -14.05 4.01 5.18
N VAL A 29 -14.02 3.66 6.47
CA VAL A 29 -12.93 2.92 7.08
C VAL A 29 -13.44 1.64 7.73
N TYR A 30 -12.61 0.59 7.75
CA TYR A 30 -12.87 -0.57 8.59
C TYR A 30 -11.79 -0.74 9.66
N LEU A 31 -12.22 -1.03 10.88
CA LEU A 31 -11.35 -1.11 12.05
C LEU A 31 -11.71 -2.30 12.95
N GLY A 32 -10.72 -2.72 13.74
CA GLY A 32 -10.89 -3.76 14.75
C GLY A 32 -11.84 -3.32 15.86
N THR A 33 -12.46 -4.29 16.52
CA THR A 33 -13.31 -4.05 17.68
C THR A 33 -12.44 -3.89 18.94
N PRO A 34 -12.75 -2.96 19.85
CA PRO A 34 -12.01 -2.77 21.09
C PRO A 34 -12.31 -3.92 22.07
N ASP A 35 -11.28 -4.48 22.71
CA ASP A 35 -11.21 -5.46 23.84
C ASP A 35 -12.23 -6.62 24.00
N LEU A 36 -13.17 -6.78 23.07
CA LEU A 36 -14.02 -7.97 22.87
C LEU A 36 -13.65 -8.70 21.59
N SER A 37 -12.63 -8.20 20.87
CA SER A 37 -12.10 -8.93 19.75
C SER A 37 -11.69 -10.29 20.27
N LEU A 38 -12.30 -11.36 19.73
CA LEU A 38 -11.83 -12.73 19.90
C LEU A 38 -10.54 -12.93 19.07
N ARG A 39 -9.79 -11.83 18.89
CA ARG A 39 -8.57 -11.60 18.13
C ARG A 39 -7.48 -11.17 19.10
N THR A 40 -6.25 -11.27 18.63
CA THR A 40 -5.05 -10.80 19.32
C THR A 40 -5.05 -9.25 19.36
N LYS A 41 -4.56 -8.65 20.47
CA LYS A 41 -4.65 -7.22 20.83
C LYS A 41 -4.81 -6.26 19.63
N SER A 42 -5.97 -5.60 19.56
CA SER A 42 -6.18 -4.42 18.72
C SER A 42 -5.30 -3.27 19.22
N GLU A 43 -4.71 -2.45 18.34
CA GLU A 43 -4.04 -1.20 18.77
C GLU A 43 -5.03 -0.11 19.19
N PHE A 44 -6.33 -0.30 18.97
CA PHE A 44 -7.38 0.63 19.35
C PHE A 44 -7.94 0.35 20.75
N SER A 45 -8.00 1.37 21.62
CA SER A 45 -8.88 1.37 22.81
C SER A 45 -10.34 1.61 22.43
N LEU A 46 -11.28 1.34 23.34
CA LEU A 46 -12.70 1.64 23.09
C LEU A 46 -12.94 3.15 22.86
N GLU A 47 -12.24 3.99 23.61
CA GLU A 47 -12.28 5.45 23.49
C GLU A 47 -11.79 5.90 22.12
N GLU A 48 -10.67 5.33 21.63
CA GLU A 48 -10.16 5.64 20.29
C GLU A 48 -11.10 5.16 19.17
N VAL A 49 -11.82 4.06 19.38
CA VAL A 49 -12.86 3.61 18.42
C VAL A 49 -14.02 4.59 18.38
N ILE A 50 -14.51 5.03 19.54
CA ILE A 50 -15.60 6.02 19.63
C ILE A 50 -15.15 7.33 18.95
N GLU A 51 -13.97 7.86 19.31
CA GLU A 51 -13.42 9.06 18.70
C GLU A 51 -13.25 8.90 17.18
N GLY A 52 -12.78 7.74 16.73
CA GLY A 52 -12.62 7.44 15.31
C GLY A 52 -13.94 7.44 14.54
N VAL A 53 -14.98 6.84 15.10
CA VAL A 53 -16.32 6.80 14.48
C VAL A 53 -16.94 8.20 14.45
N GLU A 54 -16.85 8.95 15.55
CA GLU A 54 -17.29 10.35 15.60
C GLU A 54 -16.54 11.22 14.58
N PHE A 55 -15.23 11.00 14.43
CA PHE A 55 -14.42 11.68 13.41
C PHE A 55 -14.90 11.36 12.00
N CYS A 56 -15.18 10.09 11.68
CA CYS A 56 -15.76 9.69 10.40
C CYS A 56 -17.08 10.42 10.14
N HIS A 57 -18.02 10.38 11.09
CA HIS A 57 -19.34 11.01 10.96
C HIS A 57 -19.24 12.53 10.80
N ALA A 58 -18.34 13.19 11.52
CA ALA A 58 -18.08 14.62 11.38
C ALA A 58 -17.57 15.02 9.98
N HIS A 59 -16.94 14.09 9.25
CA HIS A 59 -16.48 14.28 7.87
C HIS A 59 -17.44 13.69 6.83
N GLY A 60 -18.65 13.27 7.24
CA GLY A 60 -19.64 12.65 6.36
C GLY A 60 -19.21 11.27 5.83
N ARG A 61 -18.31 10.57 6.54
CA ARG A 61 -17.74 9.27 6.18
C ARG A 61 -18.24 8.18 7.11
N ARG A 62 -18.13 6.93 6.65
CA ARG A 62 -18.64 5.75 7.38
C ARG A 62 -17.52 5.01 8.12
N ALA A 63 -17.89 4.32 9.19
CA ALA A 63 -17.00 3.45 9.93
C ALA A 63 -17.63 2.07 10.14
N TYR A 64 -16.94 1.02 9.70
CA TYR A 64 -17.37 -0.37 9.84
C TYR A 64 -16.52 -1.13 10.85
N LEU A 65 -17.15 -1.79 11.82
CA LEU A 65 -16.41 -2.61 12.78
C LEU A 65 -16.30 -4.05 12.28
N THR A 66 -15.14 -4.65 12.47
CA THR A 66 -14.90 -6.02 12.04
C THR A 66 -15.09 -7.04 13.16
N LEU A 67 -16.07 -7.95 13.02
CA LEU A 67 -16.23 -9.19 13.79
C LEU A 67 -15.99 -10.41 12.88
N ASN A 68 -14.95 -10.32 12.06
CA ASN A 68 -14.62 -11.32 11.05
C ASN A 68 -13.71 -12.41 11.62
N LEU A 69 -14.22 -13.17 12.57
CA LEU A 69 -13.61 -14.38 13.11
C LEU A 69 -14.64 -15.51 13.12
N PHE A 70 -14.16 -16.75 13.14
CA PHE A 70 -15.01 -17.92 13.38
C PHE A 70 -15.06 -18.22 14.87
N SER A 71 -16.27 -18.19 15.42
CA SER A 71 -16.49 -18.27 16.86
C SER A 71 -16.30 -19.70 17.37
N HIS A 72 -15.71 -19.84 18.56
CA HIS A 72 -15.72 -21.09 19.32
C HIS A 72 -16.65 -20.95 20.53
N ASN A 73 -17.04 -22.05 21.16
CA ASN A 73 -17.98 -22.03 22.31
C ASN A 73 -17.56 -21.09 23.45
N LYS A 74 -16.24 -20.91 23.67
CA LYS A 74 -15.70 -19.99 24.68
C LYS A 74 -15.98 -18.51 24.39
N ASP A 75 -16.31 -18.20 23.14
CA ASP A 75 -16.49 -16.85 22.64
C ASP A 75 -17.97 -16.41 22.68
N ILE A 76 -18.90 -17.36 22.62
CA ILE A 76 -20.35 -17.11 22.58
C ILE A 76 -20.84 -16.27 23.77
N PRO A 77 -20.42 -16.50 25.03
CA PRO A 77 -20.87 -15.69 26.16
C PRO A 77 -20.50 -14.19 26.07
N LYS A 78 -19.53 -13.83 25.22
CA LYS A 78 -19.07 -12.44 25.03
C LYS A 78 -19.89 -11.68 23.99
N LEU A 79 -20.75 -12.36 23.23
CA LEU A 79 -21.50 -11.74 22.13
C LEU A 79 -22.54 -10.73 22.63
N ASP A 80 -23.16 -10.95 23.79
CA ASP A 80 -24.10 -9.99 24.36
C ASP A 80 -23.40 -8.67 24.74
N GLU A 81 -22.23 -8.74 25.41
CA GLU A 81 -21.40 -7.57 25.73
C GLU A 81 -20.91 -6.85 24.46
N TYR A 82 -20.67 -7.61 23.40
CA TYR A 82 -20.31 -7.06 22.10
C TYR A 82 -21.45 -6.23 21.50
N ILE A 83 -22.69 -6.69 21.58
CA ILE A 83 -23.86 -5.92 21.11
C ILE A 83 -23.98 -4.58 21.86
N ASP A 84 -23.79 -4.59 23.18
CA ASP A 84 -23.82 -3.36 23.98
C ASP A 84 -22.72 -2.37 23.56
N THR A 85 -21.51 -2.90 23.31
CA THR A 85 -20.39 -2.10 22.80
C THR A 85 -20.72 -1.49 21.43
N VAL A 86 -21.29 -2.28 20.52
CA VAL A 86 -21.65 -1.78 19.19
C VAL A 86 -22.72 -0.69 19.26
N ARG A 87 -23.73 -0.84 20.13
CA ARG A 87 -24.75 0.21 20.35
C ARG A 87 -24.18 1.50 20.92
N LYS A 88 -23.15 1.40 21.75
CA LYS A 88 -22.42 2.57 22.27
C LYS A 88 -21.62 3.26 21.16
N VAL A 89 -20.91 2.48 20.35
CA VAL A 89 -20.04 2.98 19.27
C VAL A 89 -20.83 3.52 18.06
N LYS A 90 -22.00 2.94 17.78
CA LYS A 90 -22.87 3.27 16.63
C LYS A 90 -22.16 3.26 15.27
N PRO A 91 -21.50 2.15 14.89
CA PRO A 91 -20.90 2.05 13.56
C PRO A 91 -21.95 1.96 12.45
N ASP A 92 -21.54 2.27 11.22
CA ASP A 92 -22.39 2.23 10.03
C ASP A 92 -22.61 0.80 9.49
N GLY A 93 -21.93 -0.19 10.08
CA GLY A 93 -22.10 -1.60 9.74
C GLY A 93 -21.10 -2.51 10.43
N LEU A 94 -21.43 -3.81 10.43
CA LEU A 94 -20.57 -4.86 10.98
C LEU A 94 -20.12 -5.84 9.90
N ILE A 95 -18.82 -6.13 9.86
CA ILE A 95 -18.23 -7.10 8.93
C ILE A 95 -18.04 -8.44 9.64
N ILE A 96 -18.90 -9.43 9.34
CA ILE A 96 -19.02 -10.71 10.06
C ILE A 96 -18.68 -11.88 9.14
N SER A 97 -17.94 -12.88 9.64
CA SER A 97 -17.59 -14.10 8.88
C SER A 97 -18.47 -15.32 9.21
N ASP A 98 -18.88 -15.44 10.48
CA ASP A 98 -19.52 -16.64 11.03
C ASP A 98 -21.06 -16.54 10.87
N PRO A 99 -21.72 -17.54 10.25
CA PRO A 99 -23.16 -17.50 10.01
C PRO A 99 -24.01 -17.53 11.30
N GLY A 100 -23.55 -18.22 12.34
CA GLY A 100 -24.24 -18.26 13.62
C GLY A 100 -24.17 -16.91 14.34
N VAL A 101 -22.99 -16.27 14.31
CA VAL A 101 -22.82 -14.90 14.81
C VAL A 101 -23.62 -13.90 13.98
N PHE A 102 -23.64 -14.04 12.65
CA PHE A 102 -24.42 -13.19 11.76
C PHE A 102 -25.91 -13.23 12.13
N GLN A 103 -26.47 -14.43 12.26
CA GLN A 103 -27.86 -14.61 12.69
C GLN A 103 -28.11 -14.03 14.09
N PHE A 104 -27.20 -14.30 15.04
CA PHE A 104 -27.29 -13.79 16.41
C PHE A 104 -27.38 -12.26 16.47
N VAL A 105 -26.53 -11.56 15.70
CA VAL A 105 -26.52 -10.09 15.63
C VAL A 105 -27.79 -9.59 14.95
N ARG A 106 -28.19 -10.17 13.83
CA ARG A 106 -29.41 -9.79 13.10
C ARG A 106 -30.66 -9.85 13.98
N GLU A 107 -30.76 -10.87 14.84
CA GLU A 107 -31.92 -11.05 15.74
C GLU A 107 -31.92 -10.06 16.91
N ARG A 108 -30.74 -9.64 17.41
CA ARG A 108 -30.60 -8.82 18.62
C ARG A 108 -30.36 -7.34 18.37
N ALA A 109 -29.78 -6.99 17.23
CA ALA A 109 -29.49 -5.62 16.80
C ALA A 109 -29.82 -5.45 15.29
N PRO A 110 -31.09 -5.66 14.90
CA PRO A 110 -31.53 -5.56 13.50
C PRO A 110 -31.37 -4.16 12.88
N GLU A 111 -31.15 -3.14 13.73
CA GLU A 111 -30.91 -1.76 13.30
C GLU A 111 -29.55 -1.54 12.63
N ILE A 112 -28.61 -2.48 12.76
CA ILE A 112 -27.23 -2.33 12.27
C ILE A 112 -27.06 -3.05 10.94
N PRO A 113 -26.59 -2.37 9.87
CA PRO A 113 -26.29 -3.02 8.60
C PRO A 113 -25.25 -4.13 8.73
N LEU A 114 -25.50 -5.27 8.09
CA LEU A 114 -24.63 -6.44 8.19
C LEU A 114 -23.93 -6.74 6.88
N HIS A 115 -22.60 -6.74 6.92
CA HIS A 115 -21.72 -7.01 5.80
C HIS A 115 -21.06 -8.37 6.00
N VAL A 116 -21.01 -9.20 4.96
CA VAL A 116 -20.39 -10.53 5.04
C VAL A 116 -18.93 -10.45 4.64
N SER A 117 -18.04 -10.85 5.55
CA SER A 117 -16.60 -10.89 5.38
C SER A 117 -16.14 -11.83 4.27
N THR A 118 -15.06 -11.46 3.57
CA THR A 118 -14.38 -12.30 2.56
C THR A 118 -13.98 -13.69 3.08
N GLN A 119 -13.80 -13.85 4.40
CA GLN A 119 -13.49 -15.15 5.01
C GLN A 119 -14.65 -16.17 4.92
N ALA A 120 -15.86 -15.71 4.59
CA ALA A 120 -16.99 -16.57 4.27
C ALA A 120 -16.90 -17.20 2.87
N ASN A 121 -15.84 -16.88 2.09
CA ASN A 121 -15.54 -17.46 0.78
C ASN A 121 -16.66 -17.25 -0.26
N ILE A 122 -17.13 -16.02 -0.40
CA ILE A 122 -18.20 -15.70 -1.35
C ILE A 122 -17.59 -15.60 -2.76
N ALA A 123 -17.70 -16.69 -3.52
CA ALA A 123 -17.11 -16.82 -4.85
C ALA A 123 -18.11 -17.12 -5.97
N SER A 124 -19.41 -17.07 -5.70
CA SER A 124 -20.45 -17.34 -6.70
C SER A 124 -21.72 -16.55 -6.43
N TRP A 125 -22.56 -16.42 -7.46
CA TRP A 125 -23.86 -15.75 -7.35
C TRP A 125 -24.82 -16.54 -6.45
N LEU A 126 -24.73 -17.88 -6.41
CA LEU A 126 -25.53 -18.72 -5.51
C LEU A 126 -25.24 -18.41 -4.04
N THR A 127 -23.96 -18.32 -3.66
CA THR A 127 -23.56 -17.96 -2.30
C THR A 127 -23.95 -16.53 -1.97
N THR A 128 -23.88 -15.63 -2.95
CA THR A 128 -24.31 -14.23 -2.80
C THR A 128 -25.82 -14.13 -2.51
N GLN A 129 -26.66 -14.80 -3.31
CA GLN A 129 -28.10 -14.87 -3.09
C GLN A 129 -28.46 -15.53 -1.75
N PHE A 130 -27.72 -16.56 -1.33
CA PHE A 130 -27.89 -17.15 0.00
C PHE A 130 -27.73 -16.09 1.09
N TRP A 131 -26.62 -15.36 1.13
CA TRP A 131 -26.40 -14.31 2.14
C TRP A 131 -27.39 -13.17 2.04
N GLN A 132 -27.80 -12.80 0.83
CA GLN A 132 -28.89 -11.84 0.62
C GLN A 132 -30.19 -12.32 1.27
N SER A 133 -30.57 -13.59 1.09
CA SER A 133 -31.76 -14.18 1.73
C SER A 133 -31.66 -14.23 3.26
N GLN A 134 -30.44 -14.24 3.80
CA GLN A 134 -30.20 -14.12 5.25
C GLN A 134 -30.22 -12.66 5.73
N GLY A 135 -30.42 -11.68 4.85
CA GLY A 135 -30.52 -10.26 5.21
C GLY A 135 -29.18 -9.52 5.23
N ALA A 136 -28.19 -9.95 4.45
CA ALA A 136 -26.96 -9.19 4.26
C ALA A 136 -27.20 -7.95 3.38
N ASP A 137 -26.71 -6.79 3.83
CA ASP A 137 -26.71 -5.54 3.07
C ASP A 137 -25.59 -5.48 2.03
N LEU A 138 -24.49 -6.18 2.31
CA LEU A 138 -23.28 -6.19 1.49
C LEU A 138 -22.55 -7.52 1.63
N VAL A 139 -21.98 -8.00 0.53
CA VAL A 139 -21.06 -9.15 0.54
C VAL A 139 -19.68 -8.72 0.06
N VAL A 140 -18.65 -9.10 0.83
CA VAL A 140 -17.26 -8.96 0.41
C VAL A 140 -16.86 -10.23 -0.33
N LEU A 141 -16.60 -10.08 -1.62
CA LEU A 141 -16.25 -11.19 -2.48
C LEU A 141 -14.86 -11.74 -2.13
N ALA A 142 -14.67 -13.02 -2.44
CA ALA A 142 -13.36 -13.66 -2.35
C ALA A 142 -12.39 -13.02 -3.35
N ARG A 143 -11.11 -12.94 -3.02
CA ARG A 143 -10.08 -12.34 -3.90
C ARG A 143 -9.79 -13.19 -5.13
N GLU A 144 -10.21 -14.44 -5.06
CA GLU A 144 -10.10 -15.47 -6.06
C GLU A 144 -11.17 -15.33 -7.16
N VAL A 145 -12.18 -14.46 -6.98
CA VAL A 145 -13.21 -14.16 -7.98
C VAL A 145 -12.60 -13.36 -9.12
N SER A 146 -12.68 -13.91 -10.32
CA SER A 146 -12.25 -13.22 -11.55
C SER A 146 -13.24 -12.15 -11.98
N PHE A 147 -12.79 -11.23 -12.84
CA PHE A 147 -13.67 -10.18 -13.36
C PHE A 147 -14.88 -10.72 -14.13
N PRO A 148 -14.75 -11.74 -15.01
CA PRO A 148 -15.92 -12.36 -15.65
C PRO A 148 -16.92 -12.98 -14.66
N GLU A 149 -16.43 -13.63 -13.59
CA GLU A 149 -17.29 -14.16 -12.53
C GLU A 149 -17.98 -13.03 -11.75
N LEU A 150 -17.26 -11.92 -11.50
CA LEU A 150 -17.82 -10.74 -10.86
C LEU A 150 -18.94 -10.11 -11.69
N GLU A 151 -18.78 -10.02 -13.01
CA GLU A 151 -19.83 -9.57 -13.93
C GLU A 151 -21.07 -10.46 -13.83
N GLU A 152 -20.91 -11.79 -13.85
CA GLU A 152 -22.02 -12.73 -13.68
C GLU A 152 -22.71 -12.58 -12.31
N ILE A 153 -21.93 -12.41 -11.23
CA ILE A 153 -22.45 -12.17 -9.88
C ILE A 153 -23.26 -10.87 -9.83
N ARG A 154 -22.74 -9.79 -10.42
CA ARG A 154 -23.43 -8.50 -10.48
C ARG A 154 -24.76 -8.60 -11.24
N GLU A 155 -24.77 -9.28 -12.39
CA GLU A 155 -25.97 -9.48 -13.21
C GLU A 155 -27.04 -10.29 -12.46
N LYS A 156 -26.65 -11.41 -11.82
CA LYS A 156 -27.59 -12.32 -11.14
C LYS A 156 -28.02 -11.87 -9.75
N CYS A 157 -27.30 -10.93 -9.13
CA CYS A 157 -27.57 -10.45 -7.78
C CYS A 157 -27.67 -8.91 -7.75
N PRO A 158 -28.54 -8.25 -8.53
CA PRO A 158 -28.52 -6.78 -8.70
C PRO A 158 -28.88 -5.99 -7.44
N ASP A 159 -29.57 -6.60 -6.47
CA ASP A 159 -30.15 -5.90 -5.32
C ASP A 159 -29.28 -5.90 -4.05
N ILE A 160 -28.15 -6.63 -4.06
CA ILE A 160 -27.20 -6.65 -2.94
C ILE A 160 -25.93 -5.86 -3.29
N LYS A 161 -25.34 -5.18 -2.30
CA LYS A 161 -24.08 -4.46 -2.50
C LYS A 161 -22.92 -5.43 -2.63
N LEU A 162 -22.05 -5.20 -3.61
CA LEU A 162 -20.84 -5.98 -3.82
C LEU A 162 -19.61 -5.18 -3.38
N GLU A 163 -18.73 -5.80 -2.59
CA GLU A 163 -17.42 -5.27 -2.25
C GLU A 163 -16.29 -6.15 -2.81
N ALA A 164 -15.33 -5.54 -3.49
CA ALA A 164 -14.17 -6.23 -4.05
C ALA A 164 -12.87 -5.63 -3.51
N PHE A 165 -11.88 -6.49 -3.24
CA PHE A 165 -10.53 -6.01 -2.96
C PHE A 165 -9.88 -5.49 -4.24
N ILE A 166 -9.30 -4.29 -4.17
CA ILE A 166 -8.60 -3.65 -5.29
C ILE A 166 -7.11 -3.48 -5.04
N HIS A 167 -6.66 -3.56 -3.79
CA HIS A 167 -5.28 -3.27 -3.45
C HIS A 167 -4.82 -3.98 -2.17
N GLY A 168 -3.54 -4.33 -2.10
CA GLY A 168 -2.86 -4.79 -0.88
C GLY A 168 -2.42 -6.25 -0.89
N ALA A 169 -2.03 -6.77 0.26
CA ALA A 169 -1.38 -8.09 0.36
C ALA A 169 -2.29 -9.24 -0.09
N MET A 170 -1.80 -10.13 -0.97
CA MET A 170 -2.49 -11.34 -1.42
C MET A 170 -2.24 -12.54 -0.50
N CYS A 171 -3.24 -13.40 -0.36
CA CYS A 171 -3.12 -14.67 0.37
C CYS A 171 -2.62 -15.78 -0.57
N MET A 172 -1.77 -16.68 -0.05
CA MET A 172 -1.35 -17.90 -0.77
C MET A 172 -2.30 -19.08 -0.56
N THR A 173 -3.27 -18.93 0.34
CA THR A 173 -4.29 -19.92 0.67
C THR A 173 -5.66 -19.24 0.57
N TYR A 174 -6.75 -20.01 0.61
CA TYR A 174 -8.09 -19.42 0.68
C TYR A 174 -8.18 -18.41 1.83
N SER A 175 -8.62 -17.20 1.49
CA SER A 175 -8.54 -16.01 2.36
C SER A 175 -9.08 -16.26 3.78
N GLY A 176 -8.20 -16.14 4.79
CA GLY A 176 -8.55 -16.34 6.20
C GLY A 176 -8.46 -17.78 6.72
N ARG A 177 -8.06 -18.77 5.91
CA ARG A 177 -7.97 -20.20 6.28
C ARG A 177 -6.54 -20.76 6.19
N CYS A 178 -5.55 -19.96 6.57
CA CYS A 178 -4.14 -20.34 6.49
C CYS A 178 -3.67 -21.09 7.76
N LEU A 179 -3.45 -22.41 7.64
CA LEU A 179 -2.83 -23.23 8.70
C LEU A 179 -1.35 -22.94 8.89
N LEU A 180 -0.66 -22.52 7.83
CA LEU A 180 0.78 -22.23 7.87
C LEU A 180 1.14 -21.17 8.91
N SER A 181 0.37 -20.09 8.98
CA SER A 181 0.57 -19.02 9.98
C SER A 181 0.35 -19.52 11.41
N ASN A 182 -0.64 -20.40 11.62
CA ASN A 182 -0.91 -20.96 12.93
C ASN A 182 0.23 -21.89 13.37
N PHE A 183 0.67 -22.78 12.50
CA PHE A 183 1.75 -23.71 12.80
C PHE A 183 3.09 -23.01 13.03
N MET A 184 3.45 -22.04 12.18
CA MET A 184 4.79 -21.43 12.21
C MET A 184 4.94 -20.28 13.21
N ALA A 185 3.86 -19.57 13.52
CA ALA A 185 3.92 -18.35 14.32
C ALA A 185 2.97 -18.36 15.52
N GLU A 186 2.19 -19.44 15.70
CA GLU A 186 1.08 -19.52 16.66
C GLU A 186 0.03 -18.41 16.45
N ARG A 187 -0.06 -17.90 15.22
CA ARG A 187 -0.93 -16.79 14.84
C ARG A 187 -2.02 -17.25 13.88
N GLY A 188 -3.27 -17.27 14.34
CA GLY A 188 -4.43 -17.70 13.56
C GLY A 188 -4.85 -16.70 12.47
N ALA A 189 -4.82 -17.12 11.21
CA ALA A 189 -5.34 -16.31 10.10
C ALA A 189 -6.86 -16.08 10.18
N ASN A 190 -7.59 -17.06 10.72
CA ASN A 190 -9.03 -16.96 10.99
C ASN A 190 -9.37 -15.91 12.06
N GLN A 191 -8.44 -15.63 12.97
CA GLN A 191 -8.58 -14.58 13.98
C GLN A 191 -8.13 -13.20 13.45
N GLY A 192 -7.85 -13.08 12.15
CA GLY A 192 -7.35 -11.84 11.55
C GLY A 192 -5.92 -11.49 11.98
N ASN A 193 -5.17 -12.45 12.53
CA ASN A 193 -3.82 -12.24 13.04
C ASN A 193 -2.75 -12.91 12.15
N CYS A 194 -3.01 -13.09 10.85
CA CYS A 194 -2.06 -13.73 9.93
C CYS A 194 -0.65 -13.12 10.06
N ALA A 195 0.35 -13.98 10.26
CA ALA A 195 1.75 -13.59 10.37
C ALA A 195 2.40 -13.28 9.02
N ASN A 196 1.67 -13.52 7.92
CA ASN A 196 2.20 -13.52 6.56
C ASN A 196 3.42 -14.45 6.42
N SER A 197 3.36 -15.64 7.01
CA SER A 197 4.49 -16.60 6.97
C SER A 197 4.86 -17.02 5.55
N CYS A 198 3.87 -17.12 4.65
CA CYS A 198 4.11 -17.27 3.21
C CYS A 198 5.07 -16.23 2.60
N ARG A 199 5.25 -15.09 3.26
CA ARG A 199 6.04 -13.94 2.82
C ARG A 199 7.37 -13.77 3.59
N TRP A 200 7.73 -14.74 4.43
CA TRP A 200 9.00 -14.78 5.17
C TRP A 200 10.13 -15.31 4.28
N ASN A 201 11.37 -15.10 4.74
CA ASN A 201 12.56 -15.71 4.14
C ASN A 201 12.83 -17.03 4.84
N TYR A 202 12.96 -18.13 4.07
CA TYR A 202 13.20 -19.47 4.58
C TYR A 202 14.56 -19.98 4.09
N LYS A 203 15.43 -20.50 4.95
CA LYS A 203 16.71 -21.11 4.57
C LYS A 203 16.60 -22.61 4.38
N PHE A 204 17.33 -23.20 3.44
CA PHE A 204 17.41 -24.65 3.28
C PHE A 204 18.55 -25.26 4.12
N HIS A 205 18.31 -26.44 4.70
CA HIS A 205 19.34 -27.22 5.40
C HIS A 205 19.29 -28.66 4.91
N MET A 206 20.46 -29.23 4.58
CA MET A 206 20.58 -30.63 4.21
C MET A 206 20.86 -31.48 5.45
N ARG A 207 20.09 -32.56 5.63
CA ARG A 207 20.39 -33.58 6.65
C ARG A 207 20.99 -34.80 5.98
N LEU A 208 22.25 -35.08 6.30
CA LEU A 208 22.92 -36.31 5.91
C LEU A 208 22.25 -37.52 6.59
N LYS A 209 22.39 -38.71 5.99
CA LYS A 209 21.76 -39.95 6.50
C LYS A 209 22.26 -40.36 7.89
N ASP A 210 23.41 -39.85 8.32
CA ASP A 210 23.93 -40.04 9.68
C ASP A 210 23.27 -39.11 10.72
N GLY A 211 22.31 -38.28 10.30
CA GLY A 211 21.58 -37.34 11.14
C GLY A 211 22.22 -35.95 11.24
N THR A 212 23.41 -35.74 10.66
CA THR A 212 24.09 -34.45 10.65
C THR A 212 23.27 -33.45 9.84
N VAL A 213 22.82 -32.37 10.50
CA VAL A 213 22.22 -31.23 9.82
C VAL A 213 23.33 -30.27 9.46
N GLN A 214 23.58 -30.09 8.18
CA GLN A 214 24.45 -29.04 7.69
C GLN A 214 23.56 -27.99 7.02
N GLU A 215 23.77 -26.72 7.36
CA GLU A 215 23.36 -25.67 6.43
C GLU A 215 24.10 -25.96 5.13
N LEU A 216 23.34 -26.20 4.06
CA LEU A 216 23.95 -26.31 2.74
C LEU A 216 24.25 -24.86 2.38
N ILE A 217 25.47 -24.42 2.64
CA ILE A 217 25.92 -23.10 2.20
C ILE A 217 26.13 -23.25 0.69
N VAL A 218 25.11 -22.86 -0.07
CA VAL A 218 25.19 -22.81 -1.52
C VAL A 218 25.92 -21.53 -1.87
N ASP A 219 27.16 -21.67 -2.32
CA ASP A 219 28.05 -20.57 -2.71
C ASP A 219 28.38 -20.68 -4.21
N GLU A 220 29.08 -19.68 -4.75
CA GLU A 220 29.43 -19.59 -6.17
C GLU A 220 30.15 -20.84 -6.69
N ASP A 221 30.90 -21.53 -5.81
CA ASP A 221 31.69 -22.70 -6.16
C ASP A 221 30.84 -23.98 -6.30
N ASN A 222 29.62 -24.01 -5.77
CA ASN A 222 28.80 -25.23 -5.74
C ASN A 222 27.37 -25.06 -6.27
N LEU A 223 26.89 -23.83 -6.46
CA LEU A 223 25.53 -23.50 -6.95
C LEU A 223 25.19 -24.18 -8.28
N HIS A 224 26.15 -24.28 -9.19
CA HIS A 224 25.97 -24.89 -10.51
C HIS A 224 25.89 -26.42 -10.49
N MET A 225 26.13 -27.06 -9.34
CA MET A 225 26.08 -28.52 -9.17
C MET A 225 24.69 -29.04 -8.78
N PHE A 226 23.76 -28.16 -8.37
CA PHE A 226 22.49 -28.55 -7.79
C PHE A 226 21.32 -27.77 -8.42
N GLU A 227 20.29 -28.49 -8.85
CA GLU A 227 18.98 -27.91 -9.20
C GLU A 227 17.94 -28.54 -8.26
N PHE A 228 17.31 -27.72 -7.41
CA PHE A 228 16.29 -28.19 -6.47
C PHE A 228 14.91 -28.07 -7.11
N LEU A 229 14.33 -29.22 -7.44
CA LEU A 229 13.06 -29.30 -8.16
C LEU A 229 12.04 -30.02 -7.27
N LEU A 230 10.86 -29.42 -7.11
CA LEU A 230 9.69 -30.13 -6.62
C LEU A 230 9.00 -30.78 -7.83
N GLU A 231 8.75 -32.07 -7.73
CA GLU A 231 7.92 -32.80 -8.68
C GLU A 231 6.64 -33.20 -7.96
N GLU A 232 5.50 -32.75 -8.47
CA GLU A 232 4.20 -33.20 -7.96
C GLU A 232 3.99 -34.65 -8.38
N GLY A 233 3.69 -35.56 -7.44
CA GLY A 233 3.46 -36.99 -7.77
C GLY A 233 2.32 -37.26 -8.76
N VAL A 234 1.49 -36.26 -9.06
CA VAL A 234 0.37 -36.32 -10.02
C VAL A 234 0.68 -35.60 -11.35
N ARG A 235 1.83 -34.93 -11.47
CA ARG A 235 2.35 -34.38 -12.73
C ARG A 235 3.82 -34.77 -12.90
N PRO A 236 4.09 -36.07 -13.17
CA PRO A 236 5.45 -36.54 -13.38
C PRO A 236 6.10 -35.85 -14.58
N GLY A 237 7.32 -35.35 -14.41
CA GLY A 237 8.07 -34.60 -15.41
C GLY A 237 7.77 -33.09 -15.46
N GLU A 238 6.80 -32.59 -14.67
CA GLU A 238 6.63 -31.15 -14.45
C GLU A 238 7.38 -30.73 -13.18
N PHE A 239 8.57 -30.18 -13.38
CA PHE A 239 9.43 -29.71 -12.29
C PHE A 239 9.09 -28.27 -11.92
N LEU A 240 8.77 -28.05 -10.65
CA LEU A 240 8.62 -26.73 -10.02
C LEU A 240 9.97 -26.36 -9.39
N PRO A 241 10.74 -25.43 -9.96
CA PRO A 241 12.03 -25.05 -9.41
C PRO A 241 11.86 -24.37 -8.05
N ILE A 242 12.58 -24.87 -7.05
CA ILE A 242 12.90 -24.12 -5.84
C ILE A 242 14.16 -23.33 -6.17
N GLN A 243 14.00 -22.07 -6.53
CA GLN A 243 15.16 -21.17 -6.63
C GLN A 243 15.62 -20.78 -5.23
N GLU A 244 16.93 -20.82 -5.02
CA GLU A 244 17.61 -20.35 -3.81
C GLU A 244 18.81 -19.49 -4.22
N ASP A 245 19.01 -18.41 -3.46
CA ASP A 245 20.27 -17.70 -3.27
C ASP A 245 20.60 -17.71 -1.77
N GLU A 246 21.66 -17.04 -1.31
CA GLU A 246 22.03 -16.95 0.12
C GLU A 246 20.90 -16.43 1.06
N ARG A 247 19.75 -16.02 0.52
CA ARG A 247 18.65 -15.32 1.20
C ARG A 247 17.38 -16.16 1.32
N GLY A 248 17.31 -17.35 0.71
CA GLY A 248 16.33 -18.40 1.03
C GLY A 248 15.55 -19.01 -0.16
N SER A 249 14.59 -19.90 0.14
CA SER A 249 13.74 -20.62 -0.84
C SER A 249 12.39 -19.91 -1.10
N TYR A 250 11.98 -19.82 -2.38
CA TYR A 250 10.81 -19.02 -2.81
C TYR A 250 9.66 -19.84 -3.43
N ILE A 251 8.70 -20.28 -2.60
CA ILE A 251 7.47 -20.97 -3.08
C ILE A 251 6.19 -20.14 -2.84
N LEU A 252 6.20 -19.20 -1.88
CA LEU A 252 4.98 -18.59 -1.33
C LEU A 252 4.93 -17.05 -1.37
N ASN A 253 5.84 -16.40 -2.09
CA ASN A 253 6.00 -14.94 -2.07
C ASN A 253 5.13 -14.23 -3.13
N SER A 254 3.82 -14.15 -2.87
CA SER A 254 2.90 -13.38 -3.72
C SER A 254 3.22 -11.88 -3.74
N LYS A 255 3.11 -11.28 -4.92
CA LYS A 255 3.08 -9.83 -5.11
C LYS A 255 1.82 -9.23 -4.47
N ASP A 256 1.79 -7.91 -4.35
CA ASP A 256 0.64 -7.19 -3.84
C ASP A 256 -0.41 -7.01 -4.95
N LEU A 257 -1.69 -7.21 -4.61
CA LEU A 257 -2.81 -6.88 -5.49
C LEU A 257 -2.79 -5.39 -5.81
N CYS A 258 -2.96 -5.03 -7.08
CA CYS A 258 -3.23 -3.66 -7.49
C CYS A 258 -4.06 -3.65 -8.77
N LEU A 259 -5.32 -3.29 -8.63
CA LEU A 259 -6.26 -3.19 -9.73
C LEU A 259 -6.37 -1.78 -10.31
N MET A 260 -5.55 -0.83 -9.88
CA MET A 260 -5.50 0.51 -10.46
C MET A 260 -5.41 0.50 -12.00
N PRO A 261 -4.62 -0.35 -12.68
CA PRO A 261 -4.61 -0.41 -14.15
C PRO A 261 -5.89 -0.93 -14.81
N LYS A 262 -6.81 -1.49 -14.02
CA LYS A 262 -8.09 -2.12 -14.41
C LYS A 262 -9.26 -1.60 -13.57
N LEU A 263 -9.09 -0.45 -12.93
CA LEU A 263 -10.07 0.07 -11.98
C LEU A 263 -11.38 0.45 -12.70
N ASP A 264 -11.26 0.94 -13.92
CA ASP A 264 -12.35 1.25 -14.84
C ASP A 264 -13.31 0.08 -15.03
N ASP A 265 -12.80 -1.16 -15.10
CA ASP A 265 -13.63 -2.37 -15.22
C ASP A 265 -14.58 -2.52 -14.02
N TYR A 266 -14.09 -2.32 -12.80
CA TYR A 266 -14.87 -2.45 -11.56
C TYR A 266 -15.86 -1.30 -11.37
N LEU A 267 -15.45 -0.08 -11.75
CA LEU A 267 -16.31 1.10 -11.70
C LEU A 267 -17.44 1.02 -12.73
N ARG A 268 -17.14 0.53 -13.95
CA ARG A 268 -18.10 0.38 -15.06
C ARG A 268 -19.26 -0.54 -14.70
N ILE A 269 -18.97 -1.68 -14.06
CA ILE A 269 -20.00 -2.66 -13.69
C ILE A 269 -20.73 -2.29 -12.39
N GLY A 270 -20.34 -1.20 -11.73
CA GLY A 270 -21.00 -0.69 -10.54
C GLY A 270 -20.73 -1.52 -9.29
N VAL A 271 -19.48 -1.92 -9.04
CA VAL A 271 -19.09 -2.45 -7.71
C VAL A 271 -19.34 -1.38 -6.66
N ASP A 272 -20.07 -1.71 -5.60
CA ASP A 272 -20.55 -0.72 -4.62
C ASP A 272 -19.44 -0.22 -3.69
N SER A 273 -18.50 -1.10 -3.32
CA SER A 273 -17.38 -0.77 -2.42
C SER A 273 -16.06 -1.37 -2.92
N LEU A 274 -15.02 -0.55 -2.96
CA LEU A 274 -13.67 -0.90 -3.37
C LEU A 274 -12.79 -0.93 -2.13
N LYS A 275 -12.37 -2.14 -1.74
CA LYS A 275 -11.67 -2.38 -0.48
C LYS A 275 -10.16 -2.43 -0.67
N VAL A 276 -9.44 -1.74 0.19
CA VAL A 276 -7.98 -1.83 0.31
C VAL A 276 -7.60 -2.69 1.51
N GLU A 277 -6.58 -3.56 1.35
CA GLU A 277 -5.94 -4.26 2.47
C GLU A 277 -4.63 -3.56 2.87
N GLY A 278 -4.37 -3.47 4.17
CA GLY A 278 -3.24 -2.71 4.68
C GLY A 278 -3.25 -2.42 6.17
N ARG A 279 -3.95 -3.21 7.01
CA ARG A 279 -4.06 -2.95 8.46
C ARG A 279 -2.70 -2.75 9.14
N GLY A 280 -1.71 -3.57 8.76
CA GLY A 280 -0.34 -3.52 9.27
C GLY A 280 0.58 -2.51 8.57
N LYS A 281 0.10 -1.75 7.58
CA LYS A 281 0.89 -0.76 6.84
C LYS A 281 0.97 0.56 7.61
N SER A 282 1.89 1.44 7.21
CA SER A 282 2.12 2.74 7.86
C SER A 282 0.99 3.73 7.59
N GLU A 283 0.92 4.83 8.36
CA GLU A 283 0.01 5.92 8.06
C GLU A 283 0.30 6.60 6.69
N TYR A 284 1.56 6.63 6.27
CA TYR A 284 1.96 7.03 4.91
C TYR A 284 1.28 6.19 3.83
N TYR A 285 1.28 4.86 3.99
CA TYR A 285 0.59 3.98 3.06
C TYR A 285 -0.91 4.28 3.00
N ALA A 286 -1.56 4.45 4.16
CA ALA A 286 -2.99 4.75 4.22
C ALA A 286 -3.33 6.06 3.49
N ALA A 287 -2.55 7.12 3.71
CA ALA A 287 -2.74 8.42 3.08
C ALA A 287 -2.58 8.36 1.55
N ILE A 288 -1.44 7.83 1.07
CA ILE A 288 -1.12 7.84 -0.36
C ILE A 288 -2.06 6.92 -1.16
N VAL A 289 -2.35 5.72 -0.64
CA VAL A 289 -3.26 4.79 -1.31
C VAL A 289 -4.69 5.34 -1.35
N ALA A 290 -5.19 5.92 -0.25
CA ALA A 290 -6.51 6.55 -0.24
C ALA A 290 -6.61 7.66 -1.29
N ARG A 291 -5.61 8.56 -1.33
CA ARG A 291 -5.57 9.68 -2.26
C ARG A 291 -5.49 9.25 -3.70
N ALA A 292 -4.61 8.30 -4.03
CA ALA A 292 -4.46 7.79 -5.39
C ALA A 292 -5.77 7.20 -5.91
N TYR A 293 -6.43 6.32 -5.12
CA TYR A 293 -7.70 5.74 -5.53
C TYR A 293 -8.85 6.76 -5.54
N ARG A 294 -8.94 7.67 -4.56
CA ARG A 294 -10.00 8.68 -4.56
C ARG A 294 -9.94 9.56 -5.81
N MET A 295 -8.75 10.07 -6.14
CA MET A 295 -8.54 10.85 -7.37
C MET A 295 -8.87 10.02 -8.61
N ALA A 296 -8.42 8.76 -8.68
CA ALA A 296 -8.70 7.88 -9.80
C ALA A 296 -10.20 7.64 -10.01
N ILE A 297 -10.94 7.37 -8.92
CA ILE A 297 -12.38 7.13 -8.96
C ILE A 297 -13.11 8.43 -9.36
N ASP A 298 -12.74 9.57 -8.78
CA ASP A 298 -13.39 10.84 -9.12
C ASP A 298 -13.17 11.27 -10.56
N ASP A 299 -11.94 11.11 -11.06
CA ASP A 299 -11.62 11.45 -12.43
C ASP A 299 -12.28 10.46 -13.42
N TYR A 300 -12.44 9.18 -13.06
CA TYR A 300 -13.20 8.22 -13.85
C TYR A 300 -14.66 8.65 -14.00
N TYR A 301 -15.34 9.01 -12.91
CA TYR A 301 -16.73 9.44 -12.99
C TYR A 301 -16.90 10.83 -13.63
N ALA A 302 -15.84 11.63 -13.72
CA ALA A 302 -15.86 12.92 -14.41
C ALA A 302 -15.72 12.75 -15.93
N ASP A 303 -14.82 11.86 -16.38
CA ASP A 303 -14.58 11.57 -17.79
C ASP A 303 -14.15 10.10 -17.99
N PRO A 304 -15.12 9.15 -18.06
CA PRO A 304 -14.81 7.74 -18.22
C PRO A 304 -14.12 7.40 -19.54
N GLU A 305 -14.34 8.19 -20.60
CA GLU A 305 -13.84 7.90 -21.94
C GLU A 305 -12.34 8.20 -22.08
N ASN A 306 -11.85 9.23 -21.37
CA ASN A 306 -10.44 9.63 -21.40
C ASN A 306 -9.67 9.26 -20.11
N TRP A 307 -10.29 8.46 -19.23
CA TRP A 307 -9.68 8.07 -17.98
C TRP A 307 -8.37 7.28 -18.18
N ASN A 308 -7.36 7.57 -17.34
CA ASN A 308 -6.05 6.94 -17.44
C ASN A 308 -5.45 6.63 -16.07
N ALA A 309 -5.02 5.38 -15.88
CA ALA A 309 -4.47 4.90 -14.61
C ALA A 309 -3.03 5.38 -14.29
N ALA A 310 -2.29 5.92 -15.26
CA ALA A 310 -0.83 6.08 -15.17
C ALA A 310 -0.40 7.00 -14.02
N ASP A 311 -0.98 8.19 -13.92
CA ASP A 311 -0.62 9.18 -12.89
C ASP A 311 -0.87 8.62 -11.47
N TYR A 312 -1.96 7.86 -11.27
CA TYR A 312 -2.24 7.25 -9.97
C TYR A 312 -1.38 6.03 -9.69
N MET A 313 -0.97 5.29 -10.72
CA MET A 313 0.00 4.21 -10.59
C MET A 313 1.37 4.73 -10.14
N GLU A 314 1.83 5.86 -10.68
CA GLU A 314 3.07 6.51 -10.22
C GLU A 314 2.99 6.86 -8.73
N GLU A 315 1.83 7.35 -8.27
CA GLU A 315 1.60 7.66 -6.86
C GLU A 315 1.62 6.40 -5.98
N LEU A 316 1.00 5.29 -6.41
CA LEU A 316 1.05 4.00 -5.70
C LEU A 316 2.46 3.40 -5.66
N GLU A 317 3.30 3.62 -6.66
CA GLU A 317 4.70 3.16 -6.65
C GLU A 317 5.59 3.91 -5.63
N THR A 318 5.11 5.01 -5.07
CA THR A 318 5.82 5.75 -4.00
C THR A 318 5.68 5.10 -2.63
N VAL A 319 4.80 4.10 -2.47
CA VAL A 319 4.66 3.34 -1.23
C VAL A 319 5.34 1.98 -1.35
N GLY A 320 5.96 1.53 -0.25
CA GLY A 320 6.67 0.26 -0.18
C GLY A 320 5.77 -0.93 -0.53
N ASN A 321 6.09 -1.60 -1.63
CA ASN A 321 5.34 -2.74 -2.16
C ASN A 321 6.28 -3.88 -2.57
N ARG A 322 5.74 -5.09 -2.76
CA ARG A 322 6.52 -6.28 -3.16
C ARG A 322 6.46 -6.54 -4.67
N GLY A 323 6.22 -5.51 -5.46
CA GLY A 323 5.72 -5.61 -6.83
C GLY A 323 4.20 -5.75 -6.84
N TYR A 324 3.59 -5.34 -7.95
CA TYR A 324 2.15 -5.37 -8.15
C TYR A 324 1.72 -6.44 -9.15
N THR A 325 0.52 -6.98 -8.95
CA THR A 325 -0.13 -7.94 -9.84
C THR A 325 -1.63 -7.66 -9.95
N LEU A 326 -2.24 -8.03 -11.09
CA LEU A 326 -3.69 -8.06 -11.26
C LEU A 326 -4.34 -9.26 -10.54
N ALA A 327 -3.54 -10.18 -10.01
CA ALA A 327 -3.98 -11.40 -9.34
C ALA A 327 -5.04 -12.16 -10.16
N PHE A 328 -6.18 -12.49 -9.56
CA PHE A 328 -7.22 -13.30 -10.16
C PHE A 328 -8.14 -12.54 -11.12
N HIS A 329 -7.89 -11.25 -11.41
CA HIS A 329 -8.74 -10.45 -12.31
C HIS A 329 -9.01 -11.18 -13.65
N LYS A 330 -8.01 -11.87 -14.20
CA LYS A 330 -8.11 -12.67 -15.44
C LYS A 330 -8.34 -14.18 -15.19
N GLY A 331 -8.67 -14.56 -13.96
CA GLY A 331 -8.77 -15.96 -13.52
C GLY A 331 -7.46 -16.48 -12.97
N ARG A 332 -6.81 -17.40 -13.68
CA ARG A 332 -5.66 -18.15 -13.14
C ARG A 332 -4.41 -17.26 -12.98
N LEU A 333 -3.76 -17.36 -11.82
CA LEU A 333 -2.46 -16.73 -11.58
C LEU A 333 -1.35 -17.31 -12.47
N THR A 334 -0.40 -16.46 -12.83
CA THR A 334 0.83 -16.85 -13.53
C THR A 334 2.06 -16.68 -12.64
N ASN A 335 3.24 -17.05 -13.15
CA ASN A 335 4.51 -16.77 -12.49
C ASN A 335 4.75 -15.26 -12.26
N LEU A 336 4.12 -14.38 -13.05
CA LEU A 336 4.29 -12.93 -12.89
C LEU A 336 3.72 -12.39 -11.58
N ALA A 337 2.77 -13.10 -10.97
CA ALA A 337 2.11 -12.74 -9.71
C ALA A 337 2.96 -13.06 -8.46
N HIS A 338 4.16 -13.65 -8.64
CA HIS A 338 5.06 -14.03 -7.56
C HIS A 338 6.41 -13.33 -7.73
N GLY A 339 7.10 -13.09 -6.60
CA GLY A 339 8.49 -12.65 -6.59
C GLY A 339 9.39 -13.83 -6.25
N TYR A 340 10.24 -14.24 -7.17
CA TYR A 340 11.18 -15.35 -6.97
C TYR A 340 12.57 -14.87 -6.57
N GLU A 341 12.87 -13.59 -6.82
CA GLU A 341 14.21 -13.04 -6.67
C GLU A 341 14.38 -12.22 -5.37
N GLN A 342 13.28 -11.76 -4.76
CA GLN A 342 13.30 -10.96 -3.51
C GLN A 342 11.90 -10.84 -2.88
N THR A 343 11.87 -10.76 -1.54
CA THR A 343 10.66 -10.62 -0.69
C THR A 343 10.47 -9.22 -0.08
N GLN A 344 11.48 -8.34 -0.11
CA GLN A 344 11.40 -7.06 0.57
C GLN A 344 10.40 -6.11 -0.10
N ALA A 345 9.69 -5.33 0.72
CA ALA A 345 8.88 -4.23 0.23
C ALA A 345 9.80 -3.03 -0.07
N ILE A 346 9.78 -2.53 -1.29
CA ILE A 346 10.65 -1.45 -1.77
C ILE A 346 9.84 -0.33 -2.42
N ALA A 347 10.37 0.88 -2.35
CA ALA A 347 9.87 2.05 -3.06
C ALA A 347 11.01 3.07 -3.23
N GLN A 348 10.89 3.93 -4.25
CA GLN A 348 11.82 5.04 -4.49
C GLN A 348 11.63 6.20 -3.50
N TRP A 349 10.55 6.15 -2.72
CA TRP A 349 10.19 7.14 -1.73
C TRP A 349 10.04 6.49 -0.37
N GLU A 350 10.29 7.27 0.67
CA GLU A 350 10.08 6.86 2.06
C GLU A 350 9.39 7.96 2.87
N TYR A 351 8.75 7.55 3.95
CA TYR A 351 7.95 8.43 4.80
C TYR A 351 8.84 9.35 5.64
N ALA A 352 8.93 10.62 5.28
CA ALA A 352 9.77 11.59 5.96
C ALA A 352 9.14 12.06 7.28
N GLY A 353 7.81 12.25 7.30
CA GLY A 353 7.09 12.73 8.47
C GLY A 353 5.69 13.21 8.11
N PHE A 354 5.03 13.88 9.04
CA PHE A 354 3.74 14.50 8.78
C PHE A 354 3.59 15.79 9.60
N VAL A 355 2.77 16.71 9.11
CA VAL A 355 2.45 17.96 9.79
C VAL A 355 1.57 17.66 11.00
N THR A 356 2.04 17.97 12.20
CA THR A 356 1.25 17.87 13.44
C THR A 356 0.41 19.12 13.67
N GLU A 357 0.92 20.27 13.26
CA GLU A 357 0.29 21.57 13.46
C GLU A 357 0.71 22.53 12.34
N VAL A 358 -0.20 23.42 11.96
CA VAL A 358 0.05 24.54 11.05
C VAL A 358 -0.15 25.82 11.84
N LYS A 359 0.89 26.66 11.94
CA LYS A 359 0.80 28.01 12.53
C LYS A 359 0.88 29.07 11.43
N ASP A 360 0.68 30.32 11.81
CA ASP A 360 0.59 31.45 10.87
C ASP A 360 1.80 31.56 9.92
N ASP A 361 2.98 31.09 10.33
CA ASP A 361 4.24 31.27 9.62
C ASP A 361 5.02 29.97 9.36
N ALA A 362 4.50 28.80 9.74
CA ALA A 362 5.27 27.55 9.66
C ALA A 362 4.42 26.27 9.75
N PHE A 363 4.95 25.20 9.14
CA PHE A 363 4.55 23.83 9.45
C PHE A 363 5.36 23.27 10.61
N PHE A 364 4.71 22.56 11.52
CA PHE A 364 5.36 21.74 12.55
C PHE A 364 5.24 20.28 12.15
N VAL A 365 6.37 19.60 11.99
CA VAL A 365 6.45 18.27 11.37
C VAL A 365 7.07 17.28 12.34
N GLU A 366 6.34 16.21 12.68
CA GLU A 366 6.90 15.04 13.36
C GLU A 366 7.69 14.20 12.36
N VAL A 367 9.01 14.10 12.56
CA VAL A 367 9.91 13.37 11.68
C VAL A 367 9.85 11.87 11.93
N LYS A 368 9.79 11.08 10.86
CA LYS A 368 9.61 9.62 10.88
C LYS A 368 10.78 8.84 10.32
N ASN A 369 11.53 9.41 9.39
CA ASN A 369 12.79 8.87 8.90
C ASN A 369 13.88 9.94 8.93
N LYS A 370 15.15 9.49 8.87
CA LYS A 370 16.31 10.38 8.91
C LYS A 370 16.17 11.46 7.83
N LEU A 371 16.32 12.73 8.18
CA LEU A 371 16.49 13.85 7.25
C LEU A 371 17.94 14.31 7.28
N GLU A 372 18.49 14.62 6.11
CA GLU A 372 19.88 15.07 5.96
C GLU A 372 19.99 16.21 4.93
N PRO A 373 21.14 16.92 4.87
CA PRO A 373 21.30 18.04 3.97
C PRO A 373 21.19 17.62 2.50
N GLY A 374 20.50 18.43 1.71
CA GLY A 374 20.22 18.15 0.30
C GLY A 374 19.04 17.22 0.06
N ASP A 375 18.33 16.80 1.11
CA ASP A 375 17.08 16.05 0.96
C ASP A 375 16.03 16.86 0.19
N VAL A 376 15.42 16.23 -0.82
CA VAL A 376 14.21 16.75 -1.47
C VAL A 376 13.01 16.08 -0.82
N ILE A 377 12.27 16.89 -0.08
CA ILE A 377 11.04 16.55 0.62
C ILE A 377 9.88 16.92 -0.29
N GLU A 378 8.99 15.98 -0.53
CA GLU A 378 7.72 16.20 -1.20
C GLU A 378 6.60 16.22 -0.16
N ILE A 379 5.85 17.31 -0.17
CA ILE A 379 4.73 17.58 0.73
C ILE A 379 3.45 17.23 -0.03
N VAL A 380 2.76 16.19 0.45
CA VAL A 380 1.56 15.63 -0.14
C VAL A 380 0.38 16.02 0.73
N SER A 381 -0.51 16.84 0.16
CA SER A 381 -1.69 17.33 0.86
C SER A 381 -2.89 16.36 0.74
N PRO A 382 -3.75 16.28 1.78
CA PRO A 382 -5.08 15.67 1.68
C PRO A 382 -6.08 16.50 0.85
N VAL A 383 -5.84 17.80 0.66
CA VAL A 383 -6.76 18.74 0.00
C VAL A 383 -6.29 19.10 -1.40
N ALA A 384 -5.01 19.50 -1.54
CA ALA A 384 -4.45 19.88 -2.82
C ALA A 384 -4.11 18.66 -3.69
N ARG A 385 -4.41 18.77 -4.98
CA ARG A 385 -4.03 17.77 -5.99
C ARG A 385 -2.54 17.83 -6.36
N ASN A 386 -1.94 19.01 -6.30
CA ASN A 386 -0.51 19.19 -6.55
C ASN A 386 0.29 19.00 -5.25
N THR A 387 1.52 18.52 -5.38
CA THR A 387 2.46 18.34 -4.28
C THR A 387 3.49 19.46 -4.30
N ILE A 388 4.03 19.83 -3.14
CA ILE A 388 5.10 20.83 -3.06
C ILE A 388 6.43 20.15 -2.84
N LEU A 389 7.46 20.55 -3.58
CA LEU A 389 8.83 20.09 -3.34
C LEU A 389 9.62 21.13 -2.54
N LEU A 390 10.22 20.71 -1.43
CA LEU A 390 11.13 21.51 -0.61
C LEU A 390 12.50 20.83 -0.57
N ARG A 391 13.58 21.61 -0.71
CA ARG A 391 14.93 21.10 -0.43
C ARG A 391 15.37 21.54 0.96
N GLY A 392 15.66 20.59 1.83
CA GLY A 392 16.16 20.83 3.18
C GLY A 392 17.68 20.79 3.26
N TYR A 393 18.26 21.65 4.09
CA TYR A 393 19.72 21.69 4.37
C TYR A 393 19.97 21.69 5.87
N GLU A 394 19.26 22.55 6.59
CA GLU A 394 19.18 22.57 8.04
C GLU A 394 17.71 22.52 8.48
N TYR A 395 17.50 21.97 9.66
CA TYR A 395 16.18 21.75 10.25
C TYR A 395 16.17 22.34 11.67
N GLU A 396 15.21 23.20 11.94
CA GLU A 396 15.01 23.81 13.26
C GLU A 396 14.19 22.87 14.14
N VAL A 397 14.73 22.44 15.29
CA VAL A 397 13.99 21.63 16.27
C VAL A 397 12.99 22.52 17.00
N ALA A 398 11.70 22.21 16.91
CA ALA A 398 10.63 23.08 17.38
C ALA A 398 10.65 23.34 18.90
N GLU A 399 11.12 22.37 19.70
CA GLU A 399 11.18 22.49 21.16
C GLU A 399 12.30 23.43 21.64
N THR A 400 13.46 23.39 20.98
CA THR A 400 14.68 24.08 21.45
C THR A 400 15.07 25.28 20.60
N GLY A 401 14.54 25.39 19.37
CA GLY A 401 15.00 26.34 18.36
C GLY A 401 16.39 26.01 17.78
N GLU A 402 17.01 24.89 18.20
CA GLU A 402 18.32 24.47 17.74
C GLU A 402 18.24 24.04 16.26
N LYS A 403 19.13 24.57 15.42
CA LYS A 403 19.26 24.14 14.04
C LYS A 403 20.22 22.96 13.93
N LYS A 404 19.79 21.93 13.20
CA LYS A 404 20.60 20.73 12.93
C LYS A 404 20.56 20.40 11.44
N GLU A 405 21.69 19.94 10.92
CA GLU A 405 21.80 19.42 9.56
C GLU A 405 21.13 18.04 9.43
N VAL A 406 21.16 17.23 10.49
CA VAL A 406 20.60 15.87 10.50
C VAL A 406 19.59 15.70 11.61
N ILE A 407 18.42 15.16 11.27
CA ILE A 407 17.35 14.80 12.21
C ILE A 407 17.05 13.30 12.05
N HIS A 408 16.93 12.58 13.16
CA HIS A 408 16.55 11.17 13.15
C HIS A 408 15.07 11.00 13.51
N GLY A 409 14.34 10.10 12.84
CA GLY A 409 12.90 9.90 13.06
C GLY A 409 12.52 9.10 14.31
N SER A 410 13.47 8.41 14.95
CA SER A 410 13.21 7.57 16.12
C SER A 410 12.95 8.35 17.41
N THR A 411 13.26 9.66 17.44
CA THR A 411 13.19 10.51 18.63
C THR A 411 11.86 11.26 18.79
N LYS A 412 10.85 10.98 17.95
CA LYS A 412 9.59 11.76 17.87
C LYS A 412 9.86 13.28 17.77
N THR A 413 10.96 13.66 17.15
CA THR A 413 11.37 15.06 17.03
C THR A 413 10.41 15.80 16.11
N VAL A 414 9.95 16.96 16.58
CA VAL A 414 9.17 17.89 15.78
C VAL A 414 10.11 18.97 15.26
N ILE A 415 10.09 19.20 13.94
CA ILE A 415 10.83 20.29 13.31
C ILE A 415 9.88 21.41 12.89
N ARG A 416 10.38 22.64 12.86
CA ARG A 416 9.70 23.80 12.32
C ARG A 416 10.17 24.04 10.88
N LEU A 417 9.23 24.04 9.93
CA LEU A 417 9.46 24.43 8.55
C LEU A 417 8.79 25.78 8.29
N PRO A 418 9.52 26.91 8.40
CA PRO A 418 8.95 28.22 8.15
C PRO A 418 8.46 28.37 6.71
N PHE A 419 7.33 29.04 6.53
CA PHE A 419 6.75 29.28 5.21
C PHE A 419 7.65 30.15 4.30
N SER A 420 8.59 30.89 4.89
CA SER A 420 9.64 31.59 4.13
C SER A 420 10.54 30.65 3.31
N LEU A 421 10.50 29.34 3.58
CA LEU A 421 11.19 28.32 2.75
C LEU A 421 10.43 27.99 1.45
N PHE A 422 9.26 28.57 1.23
CA PHE A 422 8.37 28.27 0.11
C PHE A 422 8.12 29.55 -0.70
N GLU A 423 9.19 30.16 -1.22
CA GLU A 423 9.16 31.49 -1.85
C GLU A 423 8.17 31.65 -3.01
N GLN A 424 7.74 30.55 -3.64
CA GLN A 424 6.81 30.56 -4.77
C GLN A 424 5.37 30.21 -4.40
N GLU A 425 5.14 29.78 -3.17
CA GLU A 425 3.81 29.40 -2.72
C GLU A 425 3.17 30.59 -2.01
N ASP A 426 1.88 30.77 -2.26
CA ASP A 426 1.12 31.74 -1.51
C ASP A 426 0.95 31.28 -0.05
N MET A 427 1.15 32.18 0.90
CA MET A 427 1.11 31.87 2.32
C MET A 427 -0.29 31.45 2.77
N ASP A 428 -1.34 32.00 2.16
CA ASP A 428 -2.71 31.58 2.43
C ASP A 428 -2.97 30.20 1.81
N ASP A 429 -2.46 29.92 0.61
CA ASP A 429 -2.55 28.57 0.03
C ASP A 429 -1.86 27.52 0.91
N LEU A 430 -0.68 27.81 1.46
CA LEU A 430 -0.01 26.91 2.41
C LEU A 430 -0.87 26.62 3.65
N ARG A 431 -1.56 27.63 4.19
CA ARG A 431 -2.44 27.48 5.37
C ARG A 431 -3.68 26.65 5.08
N HIS A 432 -4.36 26.94 3.96
CA HIS A 432 -5.65 26.35 3.65
C HIS A 432 -5.50 24.96 3.02
N ASN A 433 -4.50 24.79 2.15
CA ASN A 433 -4.36 23.58 1.37
C ASN A 433 -3.47 22.53 2.03
N PHE A 434 -2.68 22.84 3.06
CA PHE A 434 -1.78 21.87 3.72
C PHE A 434 -2.06 21.76 5.23
N PRO A 435 -3.24 21.24 5.62
CA PRO A 435 -3.66 21.18 7.02
C PRO A 435 -2.81 20.18 7.84
N PRO A 436 -3.02 20.10 9.17
CA PRO A 436 -2.50 18.99 9.98
C PRO A 436 -2.81 17.64 9.33
N MET A 437 -1.91 16.67 9.52
CA MET A 437 -1.88 15.36 8.85
C MET A 437 -1.44 15.39 7.37
N THR A 438 -1.01 16.53 6.85
CA THR A 438 -0.25 16.60 5.59
C THR A 438 1.00 15.73 5.68
N VAL A 439 1.23 14.90 4.66
CA VAL A 439 2.29 13.91 4.62
C VAL A 439 3.52 14.50 3.97
N LEU A 440 4.69 14.18 4.52
CA LEU A 440 5.97 14.47 3.92
C LEU A 440 6.63 13.14 3.53
N ARG A 441 7.08 13.04 2.29
CA ARG A 441 7.89 11.94 1.79
C ARG A 441 9.21 12.46 1.23
N LYS A 442 10.22 11.60 1.14
CA LYS A 442 11.48 11.95 0.49
C LYS A 442 11.98 10.82 -0.37
N GLU A 443 12.84 11.15 -1.32
CA GLU A 443 13.48 10.15 -2.16
C GLU A 443 14.42 9.28 -1.33
N ARG A 444 14.39 7.97 -1.58
CA ARG A 444 15.25 6.97 -0.92
C ARG A 444 16.34 6.53 -1.90
N ALA A 445 17.58 6.50 -1.44
CA ALA A 445 18.67 5.89 -2.20
C ALA A 445 18.51 4.36 -2.22
N LEU A 446 18.58 3.78 -3.41
CA LEU A 446 18.40 2.35 -3.64
C LEU A 446 19.68 1.72 -4.19
N THR A 447 19.92 0.45 -3.86
CA THR A 447 21.01 -0.36 -4.45
C THR A 447 20.76 -0.64 -5.92
N GLU A 448 21.77 -1.09 -6.67
CA GLU A 448 21.57 -1.48 -8.06
C GLU A 448 20.53 -2.61 -8.19
N GLU A 449 20.63 -3.63 -7.34
CA GLU A 449 19.62 -4.70 -7.19
C GLU A 449 18.20 -4.12 -7.10
N GLN A 450 17.97 -3.21 -6.15
CA GLN A 450 16.65 -2.61 -5.93
C GLN A 450 16.16 -1.84 -7.17
N TRP A 451 17.06 -1.14 -7.88
CA TRP A 451 16.73 -0.48 -9.14
C TRP A 451 16.31 -1.46 -10.24
N LYS A 452 17.02 -2.58 -10.40
CA LYS A 452 16.68 -3.62 -11.38
C LYS A 452 15.38 -4.31 -11.01
N ARG A 453 15.13 -4.53 -9.71
CA ARG A 453 13.89 -5.13 -9.20
C ARG A 453 12.68 -4.27 -9.57
N LEU A 454 12.74 -2.97 -9.36
CA LEU A 454 11.65 -2.05 -9.75
C LEU A 454 11.37 -2.11 -11.27
N GLN A 455 12.39 -2.28 -12.11
CA GLN A 455 12.22 -2.41 -13.56
C GLN A 455 11.57 -3.74 -13.95
N LEU A 456 11.96 -4.84 -13.29
CA LEU A 456 11.36 -6.15 -13.49
C LEU A 456 9.88 -6.14 -13.08
N ASP A 457 9.56 -5.60 -11.90
CA ASP A 457 8.18 -5.52 -11.38
C ASP A 457 7.26 -4.73 -12.32
N LYS A 458 7.72 -3.57 -12.82
CA LYS A 458 6.99 -2.78 -13.83
C LYS A 458 6.78 -3.57 -15.13
N THR A 459 7.80 -4.31 -15.58
CA THR A 459 7.72 -5.13 -16.79
C THR A 459 6.70 -6.27 -16.61
N ALA A 460 6.72 -6.93 -15.45
CA ALA A 460 5.79 -8.00 -15.11
C ALA A 460 4.33 -7.51 -15.09
N LEU A 461 4.05 -6.41 -14.38
CA LEU A 461 2.70 -5.84 -14.35
C LEU A 461 2.25 -5.40 -15.75
N ALA A 462 3.12 -4.77 -16.54
CA ALA A 462 2.77 -4.36 -17.90
C ALA A 462 2.42 -5.55 -18.81
N MET A 463 3.07 -6.71 -18.62
CA MET A 463 2.72 -7.95 -19.32
C MET A 463 1.35 -8.47 -18.88
N GLU A 464 1.06 -8.50 -17.58
CA GLU A 464 -0.26 -8.88 -17.07
C GLU A 464 -1.37 -7.96 -17.59
N VAL A 465 -1.13 -6.64 -17.66
CA VAL A 465 -2.12 -5.67 -18.16
C VAL A 465 -2.37 -5.82 -19.65
N LYS A 466 -1.32 -5.98 -20.47
CA LYS A 466 -1.39 -5.99 -21.94
C LYS A 466 -1.63 -7.38 -22.57
N ASP A 467 -1.71 -8.44 -21.77
CA ASP A 467 -1.69 -9.84 -22.26
C ASP A 467 -0.53 -10.11 -23.22
N SER A 468 0.63 -9.52 -22.91
CA SER A 468 1.80 -9.58 -23.79
C SER A 468 2.73 -10.72 -23.38
N THR A 469 3.15 -11.52 -24.36
CA THR A 469 4.18 -12.56 -24.21
C THR A 469 5.59 -12.03 -24.47
N ASN A 470 5.89 -10.76 -24.11
CA ASN A 470 7.24 -10.21 -24.28
C ASN A 470 8.23 -10.80 -23.26
N GLU A 471 8.37 -12.12 -23.31
CA GLU A 471 9.25 -12.92 -22.47
C GLU A 471 10.71 -12.50 -22.65
N THR A 472 11.10 -12.03 -23.83
CA THR A 472 12.46 -11.55 -24.08
C THR A 472 12.79 -10.35 -23.20
N ALA A 473 11.88 -9.36 -23.12
CA ALA A 473 12.08 -8.21 -22.25
C ALA A 473 12.07 -8.62 -20.77
N TYR A 474 11.16 -9.53 -20.39
CA TYR A 474 11.11 -10.07 -19.03
C TYR A 474 12.41 -10.79 -18.63
N LYS A 475 12.83 -11.78 -19.42
CA LYS A 475 14.06 -12.56 -19.21
C LYS A 475 15.27 -11.64 -19.09
N ARG A 476 15.43 -10.69 -20.02
CA ARG A 476 16.52 -9.70 -19.94
C ARG A 476 16.51 -8.88 -18.64
N ARG A 477 15.34 -8.49 -18.14
CA ARG A 477 15.24 -7.72 -16.88
C ARG A 477 15.48 -8.58 -15.65
N ARG A 478 15.03 -9.84 -15.69
CA ARG A 478 15.28 -10.84 -14.64
C ARG A 478 16.78 -11.15 -14.56
N ASP A 479 17.41 -11.45 -15.69
CA ASP A 479 18.83 -11.81 -15.74
C ASP A 479 19.69 -10.63 -15.24
N ALA A 480 19.37 -9.40 -15.65
CA ALA A 480 20.02 -8.19 -15.13
C ALA A 480 19.76 -7.89 -13.64
N LEU A 481 18.70 -8.46 -13.04
CA LEU A 481 18.47 -8.40 -11.60
C LEU A 481 19.32 -9.45 -10.88
N VAL A 482 19.36 -10.68 -11.41
CA VAL A 482 20.19 -11.77 -10.87
C VAL A 482 21.67 -11.35 -10.86
N GLU A 483 22.19 -10.85 -11.98
CA GLU A 483 23.56 -10.32 -12.07
C GLU A 483 23.83 -9.21 -11.03
N ALA A 484 22.82 -8.36 -10.75
CA ALA A 484 22.97 -7.28 -9.77
C ALA A 484 22.87 -7.76 -8.31
N ILE A 485 22.17 -8.87 -8.06
CA ILE A 485 22.14 -9.56 -6.77
C ILE A 485 23.50 -10.22 -6.52
N GLU A 486 24.01 -10.96 -7.50
CA GLU A 486 25.31 -11.65 -7.44
C GLU A 486 26.48 -10.68 -7.21
N ALA A 487 26.41 -9.49 -7.80
CA ALA A 487 27.44 -8.48 -7.60
C ALA A 487 27.54 -7.92 -6.16
N ASP A 488 26.54 -8.16 -5.30
CA ASP A 488 26.40 -7.68 -3.90
C ASP A 488 26.94 -6.26 -3.65
N THR A 489 26.59 -5.33 -4.56
CA THR A 489 27.03 -3.95 -4.41
C THR A 489 26.15 -3.22 -3.41
N ASN A 490 26.70 -2.92 -2.22
CA ASN A 490 26.04 -2.10 -1.21
C ASN A 490 25.98 -0.60 -1.56
N THR A 491 26.49 -0.21 -2.74
CA THR A 491 26.41 1.15 -3.25
C THR A 491 24.96 1.55 -3.51
N ARG A 492 24.51 2.61 -2.83
CA ARG A 492 23.17 3.16 -3.01
C ARG A 492 23.23 4.42 -3.85
N ARG A 493 22.28 4.56 -4.75
CA ARG A 493 22.08 5.78 -5.55
C ARG A 493 20.64 6.24 -5.53
N PHE A 494 20.47 7.55 -5.58
CA PHE A 494 19.18 8.18 -5.85
C PHE A 494 18.84 8.05 -7.34
N LYS A 495 17.55 8.16 -7.68
CA LYS A 495 17.09 8.32 -9.07
C LYS A 495 17.59 9.63 -9.64
N THR A 496 17.57 10.66 -8.80
CA THR A 496 18.05 11.98 -9.17
C THR A 496 19.42 12.23 -8.59
N ASN A 497 20.30 12.76 -9.42
CA ASN A 497 21.65 13.10 -8.97
C ASN A 497 21.54 14.20 -7.92
N ARG A 498 22.10 13.93 -6.74
CA ARG A 498 22.20 14.87 -5.63
C ARG A 498 23.67 15.23 -5.45
N LYS A 499 24.04 16.48 -5.70
CA LYS A 499 25.30 17.03 -5.21
C LYS A 499 24.99 17.79 -3.93
N GLY A 500 24.96 17.09 -2.78
CA GLY A 500 24.68 17.65 -1.43
C GLY A 500 24.22 19.11 -1.37
N THR A 501 25.11 19.99 -0.91
CA THR A 501 25.01 21.46 -1.01
C THR A 501 25.49 22.01 -2.36
N GLU A 502 26.26 21.25 -3.14
CA GLU A 502 27.02 21.74 -4.30
C GLU A 502 26.37 21.48 -5.68
N GLY A 503 25.08 21.09 -5.75
CA GLY A 503 24.38 21.02 -7.03
C GLY A 503 22.94 20.52 -7.03
N CYS A 504 22.23 20.89 -8.10
CA CYS A 504 20.78 20.75 -8.21
C CYS A 504 20.33 19.41 -8.82
N CYS A 505 19.30 18.80 -8.23
CA CYS A 505 18.61 17.62 -8.79
C CYS A 505 17.72 17.94 -10.01
N GLY A 506 17.53 19.22 -10.34
CA GLY A 506 16.70 19.67 -11.46
C GLY A 506 15.18 19.47 -11.27
N LYS A 507 14.70 19.26 -10.04
CA LYS A 507 13.25 19.05 -9.78
C LYS A 507 12.42 20.32 -9.55
N GLY A 508 13.03 21.51 -9.57
CA GLY A 508 12.33 22.79 -9.34
C GLY A 508 11.65 22.86 -7.96
N CYS A 509 12.42 22.75 -6.88
CA CYS A 509 11.91 22.74 -5.50
C CYS A 509 11.92 24.14 -4.87
N ASN A 510 10.93 24.45 -4.06
CA ASN A 510 10.58 25.79 -3.58
C ASN A 510 11.49 26.40 -2.51
N GLY A 511 12.58 25.71 -2.14
CA GLY A 511 13.59 26.21 -1.19
C GLY A 511 15.03 26.05 -1.68
N CYS A 512 15.25 25.62 -2.93
CA CYS A 512 16.60 25.51 -3.47
C CYS A 512 17.08 26.86 -4.00
N LEU A 513 17.65 27.69 -3.13
CA LEU A 513 18.15 29.02 -3.51
C LEU A 513 19.17 28.93 -4.65
N ILE A 514 20.01 27.89 -4.67
CA ILE A 514 20.94 27.64 -5.78
C ILE A 514 20.18 27.51 -7.11
N PHE A 515 19.08 26.75 -7.16
CA PHE A 515 18.32 26.61 -8.39
C PHE A 515 17.60 27.91 -8.79
N TRP A 516 17.10 28.69 -7.82
CA TRP A 516 16.30 29.88 -8.10
C TRP A 516 17.11 31.16 -8.34
N GLN A 517 18.26 31.29 -7.70
CA GLN A 517 19.05 32.53 -7.67
C GLN A 517 20.34 32.45 -8.51
N ASP A 518 20.82 31.26 -8.88
CA ASP A 518 22.04 31.13 -9.69
C ASP A 518 21.70 31.19 -11.19
N ASP A 519 22.36 32.10 -11.92
CA ASP A 519 22.16 32.32 -13.35
C ASP A 519 22.45 31.08 -14.21
N MET A 520 23.30 30.16 -13.73
CA MET A 520 23.58 28.89 -14.40
C MET A 520 22.30 28.06 -14.63
N TYR A 521 21.30 28.20 -13.76
CA TYR A 521 20.03 27.47 -13.87
C TYR A 521 18.91 28.27 -14.56
N ALA A 522 19.16 29.48 -15.08
CA ALA A 522 18.13 30.34 -15.67
C ALA A 522 17.30 29.67 -16.78
N HIS A 523 17.97 28.99 -17.72
CA HIS A 523 17.30 28.30 -18.82
C HIS A 523 16.50 27.08 -18.32
N ALA A 524 17.05 26.36 -17.34
CA ALA A 524 16.36 25.23 -16.71
C ALA A 524 15.09 25.69 -15.97
N ARG A 525 15.12 26.86 -15.32
CA ARG A 525 13.95 27.45 -14.67
C ARG A 525 12.83 27.75 -15.67
N GLU A 526 13.13 28.42 -16.78
CA GLU A 526 12.11 28.75 -17.78
C GLU A 526 11.46 27.48 -18.36
N VAL A 527 12.24 26.45 -18.64
CA VAL A 527 11.71 25.18 -19.13
C VAL A 527 10.86 24.45 -18.10
N LEU A 528 11.29 24.44 -16.83
CA LEU A 528 10.58 23.74 -15.77
C LEU A 528 9.32 24.48 -15.30
N LYS A 529 9.24 25.81 -15.45
CA LYS A 529 8.02 26.60 -15.17
C LYS A 529 6.82 26.17 -16.00
N GLU A 530 7.05 25.68 -17.22
CA GLU A 530 5.99 25.21 -18.11
C GLU A 530 5.59 23.74 -17.85
N ARG A 531 6.24 23.05 -16.90
CA ARG A 531 6.03 21.62 -16.63
C ARG A 531 5.32 21.40 -15.30
N LYS A 532 4.77 20.19 -15.13
CA LYS A 532 4.31 19.70 -13.83
C LYS A 532 5.49 19.71 -12.84
N GLN A 533 5.22 20.11 -11.61
CA GLN A 533 6.21 20.11 -10.53
C GLN A 533 6.84 18.72 -10.35
N GLY A 534 8.15 18.67 -10.15
CA GLY A 534 8.91 17.41 -10.07
C GLY A 534 9.27 16.77 -11.42
N ALA A 535 8.81 17.31 -12.55
CA ALA A 535 9.29 16.91 -13.87
C ALA A 535 10.80 17.18 -13.98
N MET A 536 11.54 16.19 -14.47
CA MET A 536 12.97 16.33 -14.69
C MET A 536 13.26 16.90 -16.08
N LEU A 537 14.40 17.58 -16.20
CA LEU A 537 15.00 17.84 -17.49
C LEU A 537 15.37 16.53 -18.18
N THR A 538 15.20 16.48 -19.50
CA THR A 538 15.73 15.39 -20.31
C THR A 538 17.26 15.44 -20.29
N LYS A 539 17.92 14.31 -20.59
CA LYS A 539 19.40 14.29 -20.73
C LYS A 539 19.89 15.29 -21.77
N ALA A 540 19.13 15.46 -22.86
CA ALA A 540 19.46 16.41 -23.92
C ALA A 540 19.35 17.86 -23.42
N GLU A 541 18.30 18.19 -22.67
CA GLU A 541 18.12 19.52 -22.06
C GLU A 541 19.21 19.83 -21.05
N ALA A 542 19.48 18.91 -20.12
CA ALA A 542 20.52 19.09 -19.11
C ALA A 542 21.90 19.34 -19.75
N ALA A 543 22.23 18.58 -20.80
CA ALA A 543 23.47 18.75 -21.55
C ALA A 543 23.49 20.08 -22.33
N ALA A 544 22.38 20.46 -22.98
CA ALA A 544 22.28 21.71 -23.74
C ALA A 544 22.45 22.95 -22.84
N PHE A 545 21.92 22.89 -21.62
CA PHE A 545 22.02 23.98 -20.64
C PHE A 545 23.37 24.03 -19.92
N LYS A 546 24.32 23.14 -20.27
CA LYS A 546 25.63 23.01 -19.61
C LYS A 546 25.51 22.90 -18.09
N LEU A 547 24.40 22.34 -17.61
CA LEU A 547 24.27 22.04 -16.20
C LEU A 547 25.37 21.01 -15.85
N PRO A 548 25.96 21.07 -14.66
CA PRO A 548 27.01 20.14 -14.26
C PRO A 548 26.57 18.72 -14.60
N ALA A 549 27.29 18.06 -15.51
CA ALA A 549 27.07 16.65 -15.76
C ALA A 549 27.32 15.91 -14.44
N ALA A 550 26.50 14.90 -14.17
CA ALA A 550 26.84 13.97 -13.12
C ALA A 550 28.08 13.20 -13.58
N GLU A 551 29.17 13.36 -12.84
CA GLU A 551 30.26 12.38 -12.85
C GLU A 551 29.78 11.05 -12.27
#